data_AF-A0A0D2FW23-F1
#
_entry.id   AF-A0A0D2FW23-F1
#
_cell.length_a   1.000
_cell.length_b   1.000
_cell.length_c   1.000
_cell.angle_alpha   90.00
_cell.angle_beta   90.00
_cell.angle_gamma   90.00
#
_symmetry.space_group_name_H-M   'P 1'
#
loop_
_entity.id
_entity.type
_entity.pdbx_description
1 polymer ?
#
loop_
_entity_poly.entity_id
_entity_poly.type
_entity_poly.pdbx_seq_one_letter_code
_entity_poly.pdbx_strand_id
1 'polypeptide(L)'
;MSAPSETQRQKNAKLDAENPSTASSPWTILIGISGPSCSGKTTLARLLKAIFNFSITVPSGEGGADEEWKLSLFVLHQDDFYKTDKDVPVITVTSPEYGTRDLQDWDCVESLDLPLLEKTLRYVRARGSLPPDMVSKEDQNAVGASWVSDDEVQVMKQELEAWFENFVKDNVGWRETTKREIRICILDGFLLYPPAPVSRMEEHSESLQPPSRPSRQPRERDSHYPHPSSPKALDNPSSSNHSDSVAYLYSSSPELNHLYTLSHNLLHPRLFLSSTREQTLARRIARTGYVTLESFWTDPPGYVEDVVWPNYARDHAWMYKRGDVESGVFDEDRCLQEGVMLFPGRGSWEMKACLAWAVDRVRDAVREKVSSELIVIDGDFGFHFDLDFGFDLNGNMDSGHE
;
A
#
# COMPACT_ATOMS: atom_id res chain seq x y z
N MET A 1 -40.33 14.84 1.17
CA MET A 1 -39.39 15.94 1.46
C MET A 1 -38.42 16.02 0.29
N SER A 2 -38.36 17.16 -0.41
CA SER A 2 -37.52 17.32 -1.60
C SER A 2 -36.06 17.51 -1.20
N ALA A 3 -35.14 16.84 -1.88
CA ALA A 3 -33.70 16.99 -1.65
C ALA A 3 -33.25 18.46 -1.88
N PRO A 4 -32.33 19.00 -1.07
CA PRO A 4 -31.88 20.37 -1.24
C PRO A 4 -31.09 20.55 -2.54
N SER A 5 -31.35 21.69 -3.20
CA SER A 5 -30.67 22.12 -4.43
C SER A 5 -29.17 22.26 -4.23
N GLU A 6 -28.39 22.14 -5.30
CA GLU A 6 -26.92 22.22 -5.29
C GLU A 6 -26.41 23.56 -4.74
N THR A 7 -27.13 24.65 -5.00
CA THR A 7 -26.86 25.98 -4.43
C THR A 7 -27.10 26.03 -2.91
N GLN A 8 -28.06 25.25 -2.39
CA GLN A 8 -28.27 25.09 -0.95
C GLN A 8 -27.21 24.20 -0.31
N ARG A 9 -26.74 23.16 -0.99
CA ARG A 9 -25.62 22.34 -0.51
C ARG A 9 -24.33 23.15 -0.39
N GLN A 10 -24.03 23.98 -1.38
CA GLN A 10 -22.85 24.86 -1.36
C GLN A 10 -22.95 25.96 -0.29
N LYS A 11 -24.14 26.53 -0.07
CA LYS A 11 -24.36 27.48 1.03
C LYS A 11 -24.23 26.83 2.40
N ASN A 12 -24.77 25.61 2.58
CA ASN A 12 -24.65 24.88 3.83
C ASN A 12 -23.19 24.49 4.10
N ALA A 13 -22.46 24.00 3.09
CA ALA A 13 -21.03 23.70 3.21
C ALA A 13 -20.17 24.93 3.55
N LYS A 14 -20.55 26.12 3.07
CA LYS A 14 -19.87 27.38 3.40
C LYS A 14 -20.18 27.87 4.82
N LEU A 15 -21.42 27.67 5.28
CA LEU A 15 -21.84 27.95 6.66
C LEU A 15 -21.18 26.99 7.67
N ASP A 16 -21.01 25.71 7.30
CA ASP A 16 -20.31 24.69 8.10
C ASP A 16 -18.79 24.95 8.18
N ALA A 17 -18.22 25.65 7.20
CA ALA A 17 -16.80 26.05 7.19
C ALA A 17 -16.52 27.32 8.02
N GLU A 18 -17.49 28.22 8.16
CA GLU A 18 -17.35 29.49 8.89
C GLU A 18 -17.76 29.40 10.36
N ASN A 19 -18.39 28.30 10.78
CA ASN A 19 -18.77 28.04 12.16
C ASN A 19 -18.26 26.64 12.53
N PRO A 20 -17.07 26.49 13.17
CA PRO A 20 -16.61 25.17 13.58
C PRO A 20 -17.65 24.65 14.57
N SER A 21 -18.44 23.68 14.11
CA SER A 21 -19.40 23.00 14.96
C SER A 21 -18.66 22.52 16.20
N THR A 22 -19.36 22.51 17.33
CA THR A 22 -18.91 21.91 18.59
C THR A 22 -18.65 20.39 18.49
N ALA A 23 -18.61 19.84 17.27
CA ALA A 23 -18.21 18.47 16.99
C ALA A 23 -16.70 18.35 17.20
N SER A 24 -16.33 17.47 18.13
CA SER A 24 -14.93 17.09 18.33
C SER A 24 -14.35 16.50 17.06
N SER A 25 -13.05 16.70 16.82
CA SER A 25 -12.37 16.10 15.67
C SER A 25 -12.34 14.58 15.80
N PRO A 26 -12.63 13.80 14.74
CA PRO A 26 -12.63 12.35 14.83
C PRO A 26 -11.23 11.79 15.10
N TRP A 27 -11.15 10.58 15.63
CA TRP A 27 -9.91 9.80 15.55
C TRP A 27 -9.72 9.34 14.12
N THR A 28 -8.64 9.78 13.47
CA THR A 28 -8.41 9.50 12.05
C THR A 28 -7.37 8.40 11.86
N ILE A 29 -7.68 7.45 10.99
CA ILE A 29 -6.79 6.35 10.54
C ILE A 29 -6.60 6.50 9.03
N LEU A 30 -5.35 6.42 8.56
CA LEU A 30 -5.02 6.44 7.14
C LEU A 30 -4.47 5.07 6.77
N ILE A 31 -5.16 4.37 5.87
CA ILE A 31 -4.82 3.01 5.45
C ILE A 31 -4.40 3.05 3.99
N GLY A 32 -3.29 2.39 3.65
CA GLY A 32 -2.88 2.21 2.26
C GLY A 32 -3.45 0.91 1.69
N ILE A 33 -3.97 0.95 0.46
CA ILE A 33 -4.22 -0.24 -0.36
C ILE A 33 -3.49 -0.05 -1.68
N SER A 34 -2.46 -0.86 -1.91
CA SER A 34 -1.66 -0.82 -3.14
C SER A 34 -1.61 -2.15 -3.88
N GLY A 35 -0.98 -2.18 -5.05
CA GLY A 35 -1.00 -3.30 -5.98
C GLY A 35 -1.06 -2.86 -7.44
N PRO A 36 -0.80 -3.77 -8.39
CA PRO A 36 -0.79 -3.43 -9.81
C PRO A 36 -2.13 -2.85 -10.28
N SER A 37 -2.08 -2.06 -11.35
CA SER A 37 -3.29 -1.57 -12.00
C SER A 37 -4.24 -2.75 -12.32
N CYS A 38 -5.55 -2.54 -12.17
CA CYS A 38 -6.56 -3.58 -12.39
C CYS A 38 -6.50 -4.82 -11.46
N SER A 39 -5.76 -4.79 -10.34
CA SER A 39 -5.77 -5.90 -9.35
C SER A 39 -7.09 -6.04 -8.57
N GLY A 40 -7.92 -4.99 -8.55
CA GLY A 40 -9.20 -4.96 -7.82
C GLY A 40 -9.21 -4.06 -6.58
N LYS A 41 -8.18 -3.22 -6.39
CA LYS A 41 -8.04 -2.31 -5.24
C LYS A 41 -9.25 -1.41 -5.03
N THR A 42 -9.71 -0.74 -6.09
CA THR A 42 -10.84 0.20 -6.05
C THR A 42 -12.15 -0.52 -5.71
N THR A 43 -12.34 -1.73 -6.23
CA THR A 43 -13.46 -2.60 -5.85
C THR A 43 -13.41 -2.91 -4.36
N LEU A 44 -12.26 -3.35 -3.85
CA LEU A 44 -12.06 -3.66 -2.44
C LEU A 44 -12.30 -2.44 -1.54
N ALA A 45 -11.74 -1.28 -1.88
CA ALA A 45 -11.90 -0.04 -1.12
C ALA A 45 -13.37 0.41 -1.05
N ARG A 46 -14.13 0.25 -2.15
CA ARG A 46 -15.58 0.55 -2.18
C ARG A 46 -16.40 -0.42 -1.33
N LEU A 47 -16.06 -1.71 -1.33
CA LEU A 47 -16.70 -2.71 -0.48
C LEU A 47 -16.42 -2.44 1.01
N LEU A 48 -15.16 -2.14 1.36
CA LEU A 48 -14.80 -1.71 2.73
C LEU A 48 -15.56 -0.45 3.13
N LYS A 49 -15.71 0.53 2.24
CA LYS A 49 -16.52 1.73 2.48
C LYS A 49 -17.98 1.41 2.78
N ALA A 50 -18.57 0.39 2.15
CA ALA A 50 -19.95 -0.02 2.44
C ALA A 50 -20.09 -0.67 3.82
N ILE A 51 -19.07 -1.41 4.25
CA ILE A 51 -19.02 -2.13 5.54
C ILE A 51 -18.71 -1.18 6.70
N PHE A 52 -17.71 -0.31 6.57
CA PHE A 52 -17.19 0.57 7.65
C PHE A 52 -17.89 1.94 7.71
N ASN A 53 -19.20 1.99 7.47
CA ASN A 53 -19.97 3.24 7.51
C ASN A 53 -21.32 3.02 8.20
N PHE A 54 -21.33 3.23 9.51
CA PHE A 54 -22.49 3.04 10.37
C PHE A 54 -22.35 3.83 11.68
N SER A 55 -23.48 3.98 12.37
CA SER A 55 -23.54 4.44 13.76
C SER A 55 -24.10 3.32 14.63
N ILE A 56 -23.62 3.22 15.85
CA ILE A 56 -24.20 2.39 16.91
C ILE A 56 -24.60 3.28 18.08
N THR A 57 -25.50 2.79 18.91
CA THR A 57 -25.89 3.45 20.16
C THR A 57 -25.53 2.56 21.33
N VAL A 58 -24.75 3.09 22.27
CA VAL A 58 -24.34 2.37 23.47
C VAL A 58 -25.03 3.01 24.68
N PRO A 59 -25.73 2.23 25.53
CA PRO A 59 -26.30 2.77 26.75
C PRO A 59 -25.19 3.27 27.67
N SER A 60 -25.24 4.55 28.03
CA SER A 60 -24.49 5.05 29.18
C SER A 60 -25.01 4.34 30.44
N GLY A 61 -24.15 4.08 31.44
CA GLY A 61 -24.53 3.44 32.71
C GLY A 61 -25.73 4.09 33.43
N GLU A 62 -26.20 3.49 34.53
CA GLU A 62 -27.47 3.83 35.20
C GLU A 62 -27.74 5.35 35.32
N GLY A 63 -28.67 5.85 34.49
CA GLY A 63 -29.19 7.22 34.53
C GLY A 63 -28.63 8.20 33.49
N GLY A 64 -27.66 7.80 32.65
CA GLY A 64 -27.16 8.63 31.56
C GLY A 64 -28.02 8.57 30.28
N ALA A 65 -27.74 9.47 29.33
CA ALA A 65 -28.31 9.41 27.99
C ALA A 65 -27.47 8.52 27.07
N ASP A 66 -28.14 7.69 26.27
CA ASP A 66 -27.54 6.84 25.24
C ASP A 66 -26.51 7.60 24.38
N GLU A 67 -25.37 6.95 24.15
CA GLU A 67 -24.22 7.52 23.48
C GLU A 67 -24.11 6.99 22.04
N GLU A 68 -24.20 7.88 21.06
CA GLU A 68 -23.97 7.53 19.66
C GLU A 68 -22.46 7.47 19.36
N TRP A 69 -22.04 6.37 18.74
CA TRP A 69 -20.69 6.16 18.23
C TRP A 69 -20.73 5.92 16.73
N LYS A 70 -19.82 6.56 16.00
CA LYS A 70 -19.76 6.49 14.54
C LYS A 70 -18.45 5.89 14.05
N LEU A 71 -18.55 4.92 13.16
CA LEU A 71 -17.43 4.43 12.36
C LEU A 71 -17.69 4.83 10.91
N SER A 72 -16.81 5.63 10.33
CA SER A 72 -16.97 6.14 8.96
C SER A 72 -15.73 5.90 8.13
N LEU A 73 -15.94 5.58 6.85
CA LEU A 73 -14.87 5.34 5.88
C LEU A 73 -15.10 6.16 4.62
N PHE A 74 -14.02 6.77 4.11
CA PHE A 74 -13.99 7.33 2.76
C PHE A 74 -12.72 6.89 2.03
N VAL A 75 -12.78 6.94 0.71
CA VAL A 75 -11.70 6.51 -0.18
C VAL A 75 -11.13 7.73 -0.88
N LEU A 76 -9.80 7.73 -0.96
CA LEU A 76 -9.00 8.63 -1.75
C LEU A 76 -8.20 7.80 -2.75
N HIS A 77 -8.11 8.24 -4.01
CA HIS A 77 -7.38 7.52 -5.04
C HIS A 77 -6.09 8.29 -5.38
N GLN A 78 -4.97 7.57 -5.55
CA GLN A 78 -3.70 8.15 -5.98
C GLN A 78 -3.83 8.83 -7.35
N ASP A 79 -4.70 8.28 -8.20
CA ASP A 79 -5.03 8.78 -9.54
C ASP A 79 -5.70 10.17 -9.50
N ASP A 80 -6.32 10.56 -8.37
CA ASP A 80 -6.85 11.92 -8.20
C ASP A 80 -5.74 12.99 -8.26
N PHE A 81 -4.49 12.58 -8.03
CA PHE A 81 -3.29 13.41 -8.01
C PHE A 81 -2.46 13.33 -9.29
N TYR A 82 -2.98 12.77 -10.40
CA TYR A 82 -2.31 12.95 -11.68
C TYR A 82 -2.16 14.43 -12.03
N LYS A 83 -1.02 14.77 -12.61
CA LYS A 83 -0.77 16.04 -13.28
C LYS A 83 -1.67 16.20 -14.51
N THR A 84 -1.68 17.39 -15.10
CA THR A 84 -2.40 17.61 -16.37
C THR A 84 -1.75 16.81 -17.49
N ASP A 85 -2.52 16.47 -18.53
CA ASP A 85 -2.05 15.71 -19.69
C ASP A 85 -0.74 16.28 -20.27
N LYS A 86 -0.54 17.61 -20.24
CA LYS A 86 0.67 18.28 -20.75
C LYS A 86 1.92 18.09 -19.89
N ASP A 87 1.73 17.81 -18.61
CA ASP A 87 2.80 17.69 -17.62
C ASP A 87 3.16 16.22 -17.35
N VAL A 88 2.43 15.27 -17.94
CA VAL A 88 2.77 13.85 -17.91
C VAL A 88 4.03 13.62 -18.76
N PRO A 89 5.07 12.94 -18.24
CA PRO A 89 6.28 12.66 -18.99
C PRO A 89 6.01 11.90 -20.28
N VAL A 90 6.81 12.17 -21.31
CA VAL A 90 6.81 11.39 -22.56
C VAL A 90 8.07 10.55 -22.62
N ILE A 91 7.90 9.26 -22.86
CA ILE A 91 8.98 8.28 -23.02
C ILE A 91 8.98 7.72 -24.45
N THR A 92 10.17 7.44 -24.96
CA THR A 92 10.33 6.74 -26.24
C THR A 92 10.44 5.25 -25.98
N VAL A 93 9.50 4.47 -26.49
CA VAL A 93 9.47 3.02 -26.33
C VAL A 93 9.61 2.33 -27.69
N THR A 94 10.34 1.21 -27.72
CA THR A 94 10.49 0.38 -28.92
C THR A 94 10.06 -1.04 -28.61
N SER A 95 9.07 -1.54 -29.35
CA SER A 95 8.63 -2.94 -29.25
C SER A 95 8.60 -3.61 -30.62
N PRO A 96 8.75 -4.95 -30.67
CA PRO A 96 8.74 -5.70 -31.94
C PRO A 96 7.45 -5.51 -32.75
N GLU A 97 6.31 -5.38 -32.07
CA GLU A 97 4.99 -5.31 -32.71
C GLU A 97 4.64 -3.90 -33.19
N TYR A 98 5.03 -2.87 -32.46
CA TYR A 98 4.57 -1.50 -32.69
C TYR A 98 5.70 -0.53 -33.08
N GLY A 99 6.95 -1.00 -33.14
CA GLY A 99 8.11 -0.18 -33.48
C GLY A 99 8.43 0.86 -32.41
N THR A 100 9.20 1.89 -32.80
CA THR A 100 9.58 3.00 -31.93
C THR A 100 8.51 4.10 -31.96
N ARG A 101 8.01 4.49 -30.78
CA ARG A 101 7.00 5.53 -30.61
C ARG A 101 7.16 6.27 -29.28
N ASP A 102 6.71 7.51 -29.27
CA ASP A 102 6.65 8.33 -28.06
C ASP A 102 5.29 8.17 -27.39
N LEU A 103 5.28 7.88 -26.09
CA LEU A 103 4.08 7.63 -25.29
C LEU A 103 4.14 8.46 -24.01
N GLN A 104 2.99 8.98 -23.58
CA GLN A 104 2.86 9.57 -22.24
C GLN A 104 2.90 8.46 -21.20
N ASP A 105 3.79 8.58 -20.21
CA ASP A 105 3.91 7.62 -19.13
C ASP A 105 3.04 8.03 -17.94
N TRP A 106 1.78 7.56 -17.94
CA TRP A 106 0.87 7.76 -16.82
C TRP A 106 1.23 6.89 -15.62
N ASP A 107 1.92 5.76 -15.81
CA ASP A 107 2.16 4.74 -14.78
C ASP A 107 3.56 4.91 -14.13
N CYS A 108 4.01 6.16 -13.97
CA CYS A 108 5.26 6.52 -13.29
C CYS A 108 5.01 7.46 -12.11
N VAL A 109 6.01 7.66 -11.23
CA VAL A 109 5.84 8.59 -10.10
C VAL A 109 5.80 10.04 -10.56
N GLU A 110 6.49 10.36 -11.66
CA GLU A 110 6.61 11.69 -12.21
C GLU A 110 5.31 12.20 -12.84
N SER A 111 4.33 11.33 -13.11
CA SER A 111 2.99 11.73 -13.54
C SER A 111 2.12 12.26 -12.40
N LEU A 112 2.55 12.12 -11.13
CA LEU A 112 1.79 12.50 -9.93
C LEU A 112 2.24 13.86 -9.35
N ASP A 113 1.28 14.64 -8.87
CA ASP A 113 1.50 15.83 -8.04
C ASP A 113 1.68 15.42 -6.58
N LEU A 114 2.91 15.00 -6.24
CA LEU A 114 3.27 14.59 -4.88
C LEU A 114 3.11 15.71 -3.82
N PRO A 115 3.44 16.99 -4.10
CA PRO A 115 3.14 18.08 -3.17
C PRO A 115 1.65 18.20 -2.83
N LEU A 116 0.75 18.06 -3.80
CA LEU A 116 -0.69 18.07 -3.56
C LEU A 116 -1.13 16.83 -2.76
N LEU A 117 -0.63 15.64 -3.12
CA LEU A 117 -0.88 14.40 -2.36
C LEU A 117 -0.46 14.55 -0.89
N GLU A 118 0.74 15.04 -0.63
CA GLU A 118 1.23 15.29 0.74
C GLU A 118 0.34 16.27 1.50
N LYS A 119 0.04 17.42 0.90
CA LYS A 119 -0.82 18.44 1.51
C LYS A 119 -2.18 17.85 1.89
N THR A 120 -2.77 17.06 1.01
CA THR A 120 -4.05 16.41 1.24
C THR A 120 -3.98 15.35 2.33
N LEU A 121 -2.99 14.44 2.31
CA LEU A 121 -2.87 13.40 3.34
C LEU A 121 -2.62 14.00 4.73
N ARG A 122 -1.81 15.06 4.82
CA ARG A 122 -1.61 15.80 6.09
C ARG A 122 -2.90 16.46 6.57
N TYR A 123 -3.68 17.05 5.65
CA TYR A 123 -4.98 17.64 5.97
C TYR A 123 -5.98 16.58 6.48
N VAL A 124 -6.06 15.43 5.79
CA VAL A 124 -6.89 14.29 6.19
C VAL A 124 -6.46 13.78 7.56
N ARG A 125 -5.17 13.56 7.80
CA ARG A 125 -4.67 13.12 9.11
C ARG A 125 -5.05 14.08 10.24
N ALA A 126 -5.03 15.37 9.99
CA ALA A 126 -5.33 16.39 10.99
C ALA A 126 -6.83 16.58 11.26
N ARG A 127 -7.68 16.44 10.23
CA ARG A 127 -9.10 16.82 10.31
C ARG A 127 -10.09 15.68 10.10
N GLY A 128 -9.63 14.54 9.60
CA GLY A 128 -10.46 13.45 9.14
C GLY A 128 -11.34 13.82 7.95
N SER A 129 -11.06 14.88 7.18
CA SER A 129 -11.90 15.22 6.02
C SER A 129 -11.02 15.57 4.83
N LEU A 130 -11.59 15.47 3.63
CA LEU A 130 -10.93 15.97 2.43
C LEU A 130 -10.87 17.51 2.47
N PRO A 131 -9.83 18.12 1.87
CA PRO A 131 -9.85 19.54 1.56
C PRO A 131 -11.13 19.93 0.80
N PRO A 132 -11.77 21.09 1.10
CA PRO A 132 -13.07 21.46 0.50
C PRO A 132 -13.06 21.62 -1.02
N ASP A 133 -11.89 21.90 -1.59
CA ASP A 133 -11.62 22.10 -3.02
C ASP A 133 -11.38 20.78 -3.78
N MET A 134 -11.41 19.65 -3.09
CA MET A 134 -11.04 18.37 -3.66
C MET A 134 -12.25 17.60 -4.20
N VAL A 135 -12.11 17.10 -5.43
CA VAL A 135 -13.11 16.30 -6.12
C VAL A 135 -12.46 15.01 -6.62
N SER A 136 -13.02 13.86 -6.21
CA SER A 136 -12.58 12.53 -6.66
C SER A 136 -12.98 12.32 -8.13
N LYS A 137 -12.00 11.98 -8.97
CA LYS A 137 -12.16 11.68 -10.39
C LYS A 137 -12.38 10.19 -10.59
N GLU A 138 -11.69 9.35 -9.82
CA GLU A 138 -11.80 7.89 -9.92
C GLU A 138 -13.21 7.39 -9.54
N ASP A 139 -13.96 8.11 -8.72
CA ASP A 139 -15.37 7.81 -8.46
C ASP A 139 -16.25 7.89 -9.73
N GLN A 140 -15.79 8.57 -10.78
CA GLN A 140 -16.47 8.67 -12.07
C GLN A 140 -16.16 7.48 -12.99
N ASN A 141 -15.09 6.74 -12.72
CA ASN A 141 -14.72 5.57 -13.51
C ASN A 141 -15.62 4.37 -13.17
N ALA A 142 -16.03 3.66 -14.22
CA ALA A 142 -16.81 2.43 -14.07
C ALA A 142 -15.95 1.36 -13.38
N VAL A 143 -16.50 0.78 -12.31
CA VAL A 143 -15.93 -0.41 -11.68
C VAL A 143 -16.79 -1.59 -12.10
N GLY A 144 -16.14 -2.65 -12.60
CA GLY A 144 -16.82 -3.88 -13.00
C GLY A 144 -17.49 -4.59 -11.82
N ALA A 145 -18.25 -5.66 -12.11
CA ALA A 145 -18.90 -6.46 -11.08
C ALA A 145 -17.88 -6.89 -10.00
N SER A 146 -18.22 -6.68 -8.72
CA SER A 146 -17.38 -7.04 -7.58
C SER A 146 -17.32 -8.55 -7.32
N TRP A 147 -18.26 -9.31 -7.89
CA TRP A 147 -18.49 -10.74 -7.60
C TRP A 147 -18.73 -11.05 -6.12
N VAL A 148 -19.07 -10.03 -5.33
CA VAL A 148 -19.53 -10.12 -3.93
C VAL A 148 -20.95 -9.57 -3.92
N SER A 149 -21.90 -10.33 -3.37
CA SER A 149 -23.31 -9.91 -3.34
C SER A 149 -23.57 -8.87 -2.24
N ASP A 150 -24.63 -8.09 -2.39
CA ASP A 150 -25.07 -7.14 -1.36
C ASP A 150 -25.39 -7.84 -0.03
N ASP A 151 -25.92 -9.07 -0.08
CA ASP A 151 -26.20 -9.88 1.10
C ASP A 151 -24.91 -10.25 1.85
N GLU A 152 -23.84 -10.61 1.12
CA GLU A 152 -22.54 -10.92 1.72
C GLU A 152 -21.91 -9.69 2.39
N VAL A 153 -22.01 -8.52 1.73
CA VAL A 153 -21.57 -7.25 2.30
C VAL A 153 -22.36 -6.92 3.57
N GLN A 154 -23.68 -7.14 3.55
CA GLN A 154 -24.55 -6.86 4.68
C GLN A 154 -24.27 -7.77 5.88
N VAL A 155 -23.96 -9.05 5.65
CA VAL A 155 -23.55 -9.99 6.71
C VAL A 155 -22.26 -9.51 7.38
N MET A 156 -21.22 -9.21 6.60
CA MET A 156 -19.95 -8.69 7.16
C MET A 156 -20.14 -7.38 7.93
N LYS A 157 -21.03 -6.51 7.44
CA LYS A 157 -21.38 -5.26 8.13
C LYS A 157 -22.04 -5.51 9.49
N GLN A 158 -23.01 -6.41 9.56
CA GLN A 158 -23.69 -6.75 10.82
C GLN A 158 -22.73 -7.35 11.85
N GLU A 159 -21.83 -8.24 11.41
CA GLU A 159 -20.79 -8.81 12.28
C GLU A 159 -19.85 -7.72 12.82
N LEU A 160 -19.47 -6.75 11.97
CA LEU A 160 -18.64 -5.62 12.36
C LEU A 160 -19.36 -4.65 13.30
N GLU A 161 -20.65 -4.38 13.08
CA GLU A 161 -21.50 -3.56 13.96
C GLU A 161 -21.59 -4.17 15.36
N ALA A 162 -21.89 -5.47 15.45
CA ALA A 162 -21.95 -6.20 16.72
C ALA A 162 -20.59 -6.23 17.44
N TRP A 163 -19.50 -6.45 16.69
CA TRP A 163 -18.14 -6.35 17.25
C TRP A 163 -17.86 -4.95 17.79
N PHE A 164 -18.15 -3.91 17.02
CA PHE A 164 -17.85 -2.52 17.40
C PHE A 164 -18.64 -2.09 18.63
N GLU A 165 -19.89 -2.51 18.73
CA GLU A 165 -20.74 -2.25 19.91
C GLU A 165 -20.15 -2.86 21.19
N ASN A 166 -19.74 -4.13 21.14
CA ASN A 166 -19.08 -4.78 22.28
C ASN A 166 -17.73 -4.12 22.59
N PHE A 167 -16.93 -3.82 21.55
CA PHE A 167 -15.64 -3.17 21.71
C PHE A 167 -15.75 -1.80 22.40
N VAL A 168 -16.71 -0.97 22.02
CA VAL A 168 -16.94 0.34 22.65
C VAL A 168 -17.43 0.18 24.09
N LYS A 169 -18.36 -0.75 24.35
CA LYS A 169 -18.84 -1.05 25.72
C LYS A 169 -17.69 -1.45 26.66
N ASP A 170 -16.83 -2.35 26.20
CA ASP A 170 -15.77 -2.93 27.02
C ASP A 170 -14.60 -1.97 27.25
N ASN A 171 -14.30 -1.09 26.29
CA ASN A 171 -13.07 -0.29 26.30
C ASN A 171 -13.28 1.20 26.53
N VAL A 172 -14.45 1.74 26.19
CA VAL A 172 -14.69 3.20 26.21
C VAL A 172 -15.86 3.61 27.09
N GLY A 173 -16.86 2.75 27.27
CA GLY A 173 -18.18 3.08 27.85
C GLY A 173 -18.23 3.69 29.26
N TRP A 174 -17.09 3.85 29.95
CA TRP A 174 -16.97 4.51 31.25
C TRP A 174 -16.07 5.76 31.25
N ARG A 175 -15.42 6.07 30.13
CA ARG A 175 -14.44 7.14 30.01
C ARG A 175 -15.04 8.36 29.34
N GLU A 176 -14.93 9.53 29.96
CA GLU A 176 -15.36 10.78 29.34
C GLU A 176 -14.45 11.12 28.15
N THR A 177 -14.96 10.91 26.93
CA THR A 177 -14.34 11.41 25.70
C THR A 177 -15.33 12.25 24.90
N THR A 178 -14.85 13.39 24.41
CA THR A 178 -15.63 14.20 23.47
C THR A 178 -15.64 13.58 22.07
N LYS A 179 -14.68 12.70 21.74
CA LYS A 179 -14.50 12.09 20.41
C LYS A 179 -15.24 10.78 20.31
N ARG A 180 -16.37 10.79 19.60
CA ARG A 180 -17.25 9.63 19.39
C ARG A 180 -17.31 9.16 17.93
N GLU A 181 -16.37 9.62 17.12
CA GLU A 181 -16.23 9.20 15.73
C GLU A 181 -14.81 8.70 15.45
N ILE A 182 -14.74 7.52 14.86
CA ILE A 182 -13.53 6.97 14.25
C ILE A 182 -13.70 7.07 12.75
N ARG A 183 -12.74 7.70 12.10
CA ARG A 183 -12.78 7.96 10.68
C ARG A 183 -11.59 7.36 9.97
N ILE A 184 -11.88 6.55 8.96
CA ILE A 184 -10.90 5.84 8.15
C ILE A 184 -10.84 6.49 6.79
N CYS A 185 -9.62 6.81 6.35
CA CYS A 185 -9.32 7.16 4.97
C CYS A 185 -8.53 6.01 4.36
N ILE A 186 -9.07 5.38 3.31
CA ILE A 186 -8.30 4.47 2.46
C ILE A 186 -7.66 5.30 1.36
N LEU A 187 -6.34 5.22 1.22
CA LEU A 187 -5.61 5.64 0.02
C LEU A 187 -5.43 4.41 -0.88
N ASP A 188 -6.15 4.38 -2.00
CA ASP A 188 -6.01 3.38 -3.07
C ASP A 188 -5.03 3.89 -4.13
N GLY A 189 -3.99 3.14 -4.46
CA GLY A 189 -3.01 3.58 -5.46
C GLY A 189 -2.13 2.48 -6.03
N PHE A 190 -1.66 2.67 -7.26
CA PHE A 190 -0.85 1.67 -7.96
C PHE A 190 0.63 1.65 -7.55
N LEU A 191 1.12 2.72 -6.90
CA LEU A 191 2.55 2.93 -6.61
C LEU A 191 2.79 3.37 -5.15
N LEU A 192 1.92 3.03 -4.20
CA LEU A 192 2.02 3.60 -2.85
C LEU A 192 3.27 3.14 -2.08
N TYR A 193 3.85 1.98 -2.41
CA TYR A 193 4.98 1.39 -1.68
C TYR A 193 6.22 1.25 -2.58
N PRO A 194 6.85 2.38 -2.97
CA PRO A 194 8.11 2.35 -3.70
C PRO A 194 9.24 1.78 -2.81
N PRO A 195 10.39 1.38 -3.39
CA PRO A 195 11.51 0.85 -2.61
C PRO A 195 12.05 1.89 -1.61
N ALA A 196 12.59 1.40 -0.49
CA ALA A 196 13.29 2.26 0.45
C ALA A 196 14.46 3.01 -0.23
N PRO A 197 14.70 4.29 0.11
CA PRO A 197 15.85 5.04 -0.39
C PRO A 197 17.15 4.30 -0.07
N VAL A 198 18.05 4.18 -1.05
CA VAL A 198 19.36 3.55 -0.81
C VAL A 198 20.14 4.42 0.16
N SER A 199 20.38 3.91 1.37
CA SER A 199 21.24 4.60 2.33
C SER A 199 22.68 4.55 1.83
N ARG A 200 23.34 5.71 1.70
CA ARG A 200 24.71 5.87 1.15
C ARG A 200 25.82 5.23 2.01
N MET A 201 25.50 4.33 2.94
CA MET A 201 26.42 3.82 3.96
C MET A 201 27.20 2.56 3.53
N GLU A 202 26.85 1.92 2.41
CA GLU A 202 27.52 0.67 1.98
C GLU A 202 28.66 0.86 0.96
N GLU A 203 28.95 2.09 0.51
CA GLU A 203 30.08 2.37 -0.40
C GLU A 203 31.47 2.32 0.27
N HIS A 204 31.56 2.22 1.60
CA HIS A 204 32.84 2.34 2.32
C HIS A 204 33.45 1.03 2.85
N SER A 205 32.89 -0.14 2.54
CA SER A 205 33.47 -1.43 2.99
C SER A 205 34.48 -2.06 2.00
N GLU A 206 34.62 -1.57 0.77
CA GLU A 206 35.61 -2.04 -0.21
C GLU A 206 36.85 -1.14 -0.31
N SER A 207 37.57 -0.89 0.79
CA SER A 207 38.89 -0.25 0.70
C SER A 207 39.81 -0.57 1.88
N LEU A 208 39.91 -1.83 2.30
CA LEU A 208 41.01 -2.25 3.18
C LEU A 208 41.51 -3.65 2.78
N GLN A 209 42.24 -3.74 1.66
CA GLN A 209 43.22 -4.82 1.49
C GLN A 209 44.54 -4.39 2.14
N PRO A 210 45.13 -5.18 3.05
CA PRO A 210 46.45 -4.89 3.61
C PRO A 210 47.55 -5.17 2.56
N PRO A 211 48.66 -4.41 2.55
CA PRO A 211 49.71 -4.58 1.56
C PRO A 211 50.46 -5.91 1.76
N SER A 212 50.55 -6.70 0.70
CA SER A 212 51.32 -7.94 0.63
C SER A 212 52.83 -7.68 0.75
N ARG A 213 53.48 -8.41 1.66
CA ARG A 213 54.95 -8.45 1.83
C ARG A 213 55.64 -8.97 0.54
N PRO A 214 56.81 -8.44 0.16
CA PRO A 214 57.55 -8.94 -0.99
C PRO A 214 58.21 -10.29 -0.70
N SER A 215 57.90 -11.29 -1.52
CA SER A 215 58.50 -12.62 -1.50
C SER A 215 59.91 -12.62 -2.12
N ARG A 216 60.88 -13.16 -1.37
CA ARG A 216 62.25 -13.44 -1.83
C ARG A 216 62.22 -14.54 -2.91
N GLN A 217 62.78 -14.25 -4.08
CA GLN A 217 63.15 -15.27 -5.07
C GLN A 217 64.36 -16.08 -4.60
N PRO A 218 64.42 -17.38 -4.94
CA PRO A 218 65.68 -18.05 -5.18
C PRO A 218 65.79 -18.60 -6.62
N ARG A 219 66.84 -18.10 -7.27
CA ARG A 219 67.65 -18.59 -8.40
C ARG A 219 67.37 -19.95 -9.05
N GLU A 220 67.44 -19.90 -10.38
CA GLU A 220 67.48 -20.95 -11.40
C GLU A 220 68.52 -22.05 -11.17
N ARG A 221 68.21 -23.25 -11.72
CA ARG A 221 69.21 -24.14 -12.33
C ARG A 221 68.58 -25.04 -13.40
N ASP A 222 69.28 -25.13 -14.53
CA ASP A 222 68.95 -25.80 -15.80
C ASP A 222 68.82 -27.34 -15.77
N SER A 223 68.03 -27.92 -16.70
CA SER A 223 68.53 -28.89 -17.74
C SER A 223 67.44 -29.63 -18.55
N HIS A 224 67.46 -29.43 -19.88
CA HIS A 224 67.41 -30.39 -21.03
C HIS A 224 66.24 -31.41 -21.31
N TYR A 225 65.54 -31.17 -22.45
CA TYR A 225 65.04 -32.07 -23.54
C TYR A 225 63.84 -33.08 -23.33
N PRO A 226 63.18 -33.64 -24.38
CA PRO A 226 61.92 -33.15 -25.01
C PRO A 226 60.71 -34.17 -25.02
N HIS A 227 59.52 -33.70 -25.49
CA HIS A 227 58.18 -34.33 -25.82
C HIS A 227 58.03 -35.88 -25.99
N PRO A 228 56.80 -36.53 -25.98
CA PRO A 228 55.41 -36.04 -26.24
C PRO A 228 54.22 -36.73 -25.46
N SER A 229 52.97 -36.34 -25.81
CA SER A 229 51.67 -37.10 -25.81
C SER A 229 50.78 -37.30 -24.54
N SER A 230 49.66 -36.53 -24.50
CA SER A 230 48.22 -36.83 -24.20
C SER A 230 47.77 -37.59 -22.92
N PRO A 231 46.46 -37.65 -22.59
CA PRO A 231 45.62 -36.64 -21.93
C PRO A 231 45.13 -37.10 -20.53
N LYS A 232 44.89 -36.18 -19.59
CA LYS A 232 44.17 -36.43 -18.33
C LYS A 232 43.12 -35.32 -18.16
N ALA A 233 41.85 -35.66 -18.27
CA ALA A 233 40.97 -36.15 -17.20
C ALA A 233 40.49 -35.01 -16.30
N LEU A 234 39.16 -34.92 -16.21
CA LEU A 234 38.34 -33.99 -15.45
C LEU A 234 38.88 -33.73 -14.03
N ASP A 235 38.94 -32.45 -13.67
CA ASP A 235 38.78 -31.99 -12.30
C ASP A 235 37.88 -30.73 -12.31
N ASN A 236 36.79 -30.81 -11.54
CA ASN A 236 35.90 -29.70 -11.19
C ASN A 236 36.66 -28.62 -10.41
N PRO A 237 36.28 -27.33 -10.54
CA PRO A 237 36.41 -26.39 -9.45
C PRO A 237 35.03 -26.02 -8.89
N SER A 238 34.85 -26.47 -7.65
CA SER A 238 34.23 -25.78 -6.51
C SER A 238 33.68 -24.36 -6.75
N SER A 239 32.38 -24.26 -6.45
CA SER A 239 31.68 -23.17 -5.76
C SER A 239 32.50 -21.93 -5.37
N SER A 240 32.17 -20.80 -5.99
CA SER A 240 32.33 -19.48 -5.38
C SER A 240 31.00 -18.75 -5.48
N ASN A 241 30.55 -18.25 -4.33
CA ASN A 241 29.29 -17.55 -4.10
C ASN A 241 29.06 -16.41 -5.11
N HIS A 242 28.03 -16.56 -5.95
CA HIS A 242 27.46 -15.51 -6.80
C HIS A 242 26.00 -15.27 -6.40
N SER A 243 25.74 -15.01 -5.11
CA SER A 243 24.36 -14.75 -4.63
C SER A 243 24.04 -13.28 -4.37
N ASP A 244 25.03 -12.38 -4.30
CA ASP A 244 24.80 -11.09 -3.65
C ASP A 244 24.79 -9.88 -4.60
N SER A 245 24.86 -10.08 -5.93
CA SER A 245 25.03 -8.98 -6.89
C SER A 245 23.73 -8.42 -7.52
N VAL A 246 22.54 -8.76 -7.00
CA VAL A 246 21.26 -8.28 -7.59
C VAL A 246 20.64 -7.10 -6.80
N ALA A 247 21.28 -6.67 -5.70
CA ALA A 247 20.69 -5.69 -4.78
C ALA A 247 20.77 -4.20 -5.23
N TYR A 248 21.51 -3.83 -6.29
CA TYR A 248 21.98 -2.44 -6.44
C TYR A 248 21.62 -1.68 -7.73
N LEU A 249 20.44 -1.88 -8.33
CA LEU A 249 20.02 -1.03 -9.47
C LEU A 249 18.64 -0.38 -9.31
N TYR A 250 18.20 -0.11 -8.08
CA TYR A 250 17.10 0.82 -7.86
C TYR A 250 17.67 2.25 -7.83
N SER A 251 17.68 2.92 -8.98
CA SER A 251 17.89 4.36 -9.02
C SER A 251 16.68 5.04 -8.39
N SER A 252 16.72 5.31 -7.09
CA SER A 252 15.64 6.01 -6.39
C SER A 252 15.61 7.47 -6.85
N SER A 253 14.55 7.89 -7.55
CA SER A 253 14.32 9.30 -7.86
C SER A 253 13.92 10.08 -6.60
N PRO A 254 14.17 11.41 -6.53
CA PRO A 254 13.66 12.25 -5.45
C PRO A 254 12.16 12.09 -5.22
N GLU A 255 11.40 11.89 -6.30
CA GLU A 255 9.95 11.66 -6.31
C GLU A 255 9.59 10.32 -5.65
N LEU A 256 10.29 9.23 -5.97
CA LEU A 256 10.10 7.93 -5.30
C LEU A 256 10.44 8.01 -3.80
N ASN A 257 11.53 8.73 -3.45
CA ASN A 257 11.91 8.93 -2.05
C ASN A 257 10.89 9.76 -1.27
N HIS A 258 10.30 10.77 -1.92
CA HIS A 258 9.21 11.55 -1.35
C HIS A 258 7.98 10.67 -1.11
N LEU A 259 7.57 9.88 -2.11
CA LEU A 259 6.44 8.98 -1.99
C LEU A 259 6.66 7.89 -0.93
N TYR A 260 7.86 7.30 -0.85
CA TYR A 260 8.25 6.37 0.21
C TYR A 260 8.05 7.03 1.59
N THR A 261 8.62 8.22 1.78
CA THR A 261 8.55 8.94 3.05
C THR A 261 7.10 9.24 3.44
N LEU A 262 6.25 9.61 2.48
CA LEU A 262 4.84 9.87 2.75
C LEU A 262 4.08 8.60 3.15
N SER A 263 4.18 7.54 2.36
CA SER A 263 3.42 6.33 2.61
C SER A 263 3.86 5.62 3.89
N HIS A 264 5.18 5.58 4.15
CA HIS A 264 5.74 4.93 5.33
C HIS A 264 5.40 5.65 6.63
N ASN A 265 5.30 6.99 6.62
CA ASN A 265 5.04 7.79 7.83
C ASN A 265 3.56 8.09 8.10
N LEU A 266 2.72 8.03 7.07
CA LEU A 266 1.32 8.43 7.18
C LEU A 266 0.34 7.25 7.12
N LEU A 267 0.68 6.16 6.42
CA LEU A 267 -0.25 5.05 6.18
C LEU A 267 0.04 3.88 7.12
N HIS A 268 -0.99 3.45 7.85
CA HIS A 268 -0.97 2.23 8.65
C HIS A 268 -2.40 1.69 8.86
N PRO A 269 -2.68 0.42 8.54
CA PRO A 269 -1.80 -0.55 7.88
C PRO A 269 -1.57 -0.24 6.38
N ARG A 270 -0.55 -0.88 5.81
CA ARG A 270 -0.21 -0.83 4.38
C ARG A 270 -0.51 -2.18 3.74
N LEU A 271 -1.66 -2.29 3.09
CA LEU A 271 -2.16 -3.53 2.48
C LEU A 271 -1.77 -3.59 1.00
N PHE A 272 -1.37 -4.75 0.50
CA PHE A 272 -0.94 -4.93 -0.90
C PHE A 272 -1.67 -6.06 -1.63
N LEU A 273 -2.62 -5.70 -2.49
CA LEU A 273 -3.41 -6.62 -3.29
C LEU A 273 -2.67 -7.02 -4.57
N SER A 274 -2.03 -8.18 -4.52
CA SER A 274 -1.33 -8.80 -5.65
C SER A 274 -2.28 -9.23 -6.78
N SER A 275 -1.78 -9.26 -8.01
CA SER A 275 -2.42 -9.88 -9.18
C SER A 275 -1.34 -10.47 -10.08
N THR A 276 -1.68 -11.50 -10.87
CA THR A 276 -0.73 -12.04 -11.85
C THR A 276 -0.58 -11.08 -13.04
N ARG A 277 0.51 -11.27 -13.80
CA ARG A 277 0.74 -10.52 -15.04
C ARG A 277 -0.42 -10.68 -16.01
N GLU A 278 -0.83 -11.91 -16.27
CA GLU A 278 -1.90 -12.24 -17.21
C GLU A 278 -3.21 -11.56 -16.82
N GLN A 279 -3.56 -11.59 -15.52
CA GLN A 279 -4.75 -10.91 -15.00
C GLN A 279 -4.66 -9.40 -15.18
N THR A 280 -3.50 -8.80 -14.83
CA THR A 280 -3.25 -7.36 -14.95
C THR A 280 -3.41 -6.92 -16.41
N LEU A 281 -2.74 -7.60 -17.34
CA LEU A 281 -2.80 -7.32 -18.77
C LEU A 281 -4.21 -7.49 -19.32
N ALA A 282 -4.84 -8.65 -19.10
CA ALA A 282 -6.16 -8.94 -19.64
C ALA A 282 -7.21 -7.93 -19.16
N ARG A 283 -7.18 -7.54 -17.88
CA ARG A 283 -8.13 -6.56 -17.31
C ARG A 283 -7.84 -5.14 -17.77
N ARG A 284 -6.57 -4.76 -17.93
CA ARG A 284 -6.18 -3.42 -18.41
C ARG A 284 -6.56 -3.24 -19.88
N ILE A 285 -6.31 -4.24 -20.73
CA ILE A 285 -6.74 -4.24 -22.14
C ILE A 285 -8.26 -4.16 -22.27
N ALA A 286 -9.01 -4.81 -21.36
CA ALA A 286 -10.47 -4.79 -21.38
C ALA A 286 -11.10 -3.46 -20.90
N ARG A 287 -10.32 -2.51 -20.38
CA ARG A 287 -10.86 -1.22 -19.96
C ARG A 287 -11.12 -0.32 -21.16
N THR A 288 -12.27 0.36 -21.13
CA THR A 288 -12.69 1.29 -22.19
C THR A 288 -11.95 2.64 -22.14
N GLY A 289 -11.38 2.99 -20.99
CA GLY A 289 -10.56 4.19 -20.78
C GLY A 289 -10.72 4.78 -19.37
N TYR A 290 -10.12 5.95 -19.16
CA TYR A 290 -9.98 6.64 -17.88
C TYR A 290 -10.37 8.11 -18.02
N VAL A 291 -11.13 8.64 -17.06
CA VAL A 291 -11.38 10.08 -16.97
C VAL A 291 -10.10 10.79 -16.48
N THR A 292 -9.61 11.78 -17.23
CA THR A 292 -8.47 12.63 -16.83
C THR A 292 -8.94 14.02 -16.38
N LEU A 293 -7.99 14.89 -16.02
CA LEU A 293 -8.28 16.29 -15.67
C LEU A 293 -8.87 17.09 -16.85
N GLU A 294 -8.36 16.85 -18.06
CA GLU A 294 -8.73 17.63 -19.24
C GLU A 294 -9.60 16.83 -20.23
N SER A 295 -9.58 15.49 -20.19
CA SER A 295 -10.17 14.65 -21.23
C SER A 295 -10.53 13.22 -20.80
N PHE A 296 -10.53 12.29 -21.75
CA PHE A 296 -10.70 10.86 -21.55
C PHE A 296 -9.52 10.14 -22.21
N TRP A 297 -8.79 9.35 -21.44
CA TRP A 297 -7.62 8.60 -21.88
C TRP A 297 -7.99 7.16 -22.23
N THR A 298 -7.48 6.68 -23.36
CA THR A 298 -7.53 5.26 -23.72
C THR A 298 -6.12 4.79 -23.99
N ASP A 299 -5.71 3.69 -23.35
CA ASP A 299 -4.40 3.10 -23.53
C ASP A 299 -4.16 2.82 -25.04
N PRO A 300 -3.11 3.38 -25.67
CA PRO A 300 -2.80 3.11 -27.06
C PRO A 300 -2.35 1.66 -27.25
N PRO A 301 -2.34 1.14 -28.49
CA PRO A 301 -1.89 -0.24 -28.75
C PRO A 301 -0.50 -0.53 -28.16
N GLY A 302 -0.39 -1.66 -27.46
CA GLY A 302 0.81 -2.12 -26.76
C GLY A 302 1.20 -1.36 -25.49
N TYR A 303 0.42 -0.36 -25.05
CA TYR A 303 0.77 0.47 -23.90
C TYR A 303 0.92 -0.34 -22.59
N VAL A 304 0.07 -1.34 -22.39
CA VAL A 304 0.09 -2.14 -21.16
C VAL A 304 1.38 -2.96 -21.06
N GLU A 305 1.79 -3.56 -22.17
CA GLU A 305 2.98 -4.40 -22.29
C GLU A 305 4.26 -3.58 -22.32
N ASP A 306 4.22 -2.42 -22.98
CA ASP A 306 5.40 -1.60 -23.28
C ASP A 306 5.66 -0.52 -22.21
N VAL A 307 4.66 -0.13 -21.41
CA VAL A 307 4.77 0.94 -20.39
C VAL A 307 4.30 0.47 -19.01
N VAL A 308 3.02 0.09 -18.88
CA VAL A 308 2.39 -0.19 -17.56
C VAL A 308 3.12 -1.30 -16.81
N TRP A 309 3.29 -2.46 -17.46
CA TRP A 309 3.91 -3.62 -16.81
C TRP A 309 5.41 -3.42 -16.55
N PRO A 310 6.22 -2.90 -17.49
CA PRO A 310 7.62 -2.56 -17.21
C PRO A 310 7.79 -1.59 -16.04
N ASN A 311 6.95 -0.55 -15.92
CA ASN A 311 7.02 0.37 -14.78
C ASN A 311 6.61 -0.30 -13.47
N TYR A 312 5.53 -1.09 -13.48
CA TYR A 312 5.15 -1.89 -12.32
C TYR A 312 6.32 -2.78 -11.87
N ALA A 313 6.93 -3.50 -12.81
CA ALA A 313 8.04 -4.40 -12.53
C ALA A 313 9.25 -3.65 -11.97
N ARG A 314 9.62 -2.50 -12.55
CA ARG A 314 10.71 -1.64 -12.08
C ARG A 314 10.48 -1.22 -10.62
N ASP A 315 9.30 -0.68 -10.33
CA ASP A 315 9.06 -0.01 -9.05
C ASP A 315 8.65 -0.98 -7.92
N HIS A 316 8.22 -2.20 -8.26
CA HIS A 316 7.80 -3.21 -7.28
C HIS A 316 8.76 -4.40 -7.18
N ALA A 317 9.80 -4.50 -8.02
CA ALA A 317 10.74 -5.63 -7.98
C ALA A 317 11.33 -5.88 -6.59
N TRP A 318 11.51 -4.84 -5.78
CA TRP A 318 12.01 -4.98 -4.41
C TRP A 318 11.14 -5.91 -3.54
N MET A 319 9.84 -6.03 -3.86
CA MET A 319 8.89 -6.88 -3.16
C MET A 319 8.98 -8.36 -3.55
N TYR A 320 9.75 -8.71 -4.59
CA TYR A 320 9.81 -10.06 -5.14
C TYR A 320 11.15 -10.74 -4.86
N LYS A 321 11.12 -12.07 -4.70
CA LYS A 321 12.35 -12.85 -4.47
C LYS A 321 13.32 -12.62 -5.64
N ARG A 322 14.53 -12.14 -5.32
CA ARG A 322 15.59 -11.79 -6.29
C ARG A 322 15.19 -10.72 -7.32
N GLY A 323 14.16 -9.92 -7.06
CA GLY A 323 13.68 -8.92 -8.01
C GLY A 323 12.84 -9.48 -9.17
N ASP A 324 12.49 -10.78 -9.13
CA ASP A 324 11.81 -11.46 -10.23
C ASP A 324 10.28 -11.33 -10.13
N VAL A 325 9.76 -10.23 -10.66
CA VAL A 325 8.32 -9.91 -10.68
C VAL A 325 7.52 -10.92 -11.50
N GLU A 326 8.12 -11.45 -12.57
CA GLU A 326 7.48 -12.42 -13.47
C GLU A 326 7.17 -13.74 -12.77
N SER A 327 7.99 -14.13 -11.77
CA SER A 327 7.73 -15.34 -10.98
C SER A 327 6.44 -15.26 -10.15
N GLY A 328 5.95 -14.05 -9.85
CA GLY A 328 4.82 -13.86 -8.92
C GLY A 328 5.14 -14.21 -7.45
N VAL A 329 6.42 -14.49 -7.11
CA VAL A 329 6.83 -14.92 -5.77
C VAL A 329 7.36 -13.74 -4.98
N PHE A 330 6.56 -13.28 -4.01
CA PHE A 330 6.95 -12.20 -3.10
C PHE A 330 8.05 -12.62 -2.12
N ASP A 331 8.88 -11.65 -1.77
CA ASP A 331 9.74 -11.69 -0.60
C ASP A 331 8.93 -11.23 0.63
N GLU A 332 8.18 -12.17 1.22
CA GLU A 332 7.23 -11.88 2.30
C GLU A 332 7.92 -11.27 3.54
N ASP A 333 9.10 -11.76 3.90
CA ASP A 333 9.90 -11.24 5.02
C ASP A 333 10.30 -9.77 4.77
N ARG A 334 10.78 -9.47 3.56
CA ARG A 334 11.17 -8.11 3.19
C ARG A 334 9.97 -7.17 3.15
N CYS A 335 8.84 -7.62 2.60
CA CYS A 335 7.61 -6.84 2.60
C CYS A 335 7.15 -6.54 4.03
N LEU A 336 7.19 -7.54 4.92
CA LEU A 336 6.82 -7.37 6.32
C LEU A 336 7.77 -6.43 7.08
N GLN A 337 9.09 -6.52 6.83
CA GLN A 337 10.08 -5.58 7.39
C GLN A 337 9.80 -4.15 6.98
N GLU A 338 9.39 -3.94 5.73
CA GLU A 338 8.92 -2.65 5.24
C GLU A 338 7.49 -2.34 5.66
N GLY A 339 6.86 -3.12 6.53
CA GLY A 339 5.50 -2.92 7.07
C GLY A 339 4.37 -3.07 6.04
N VAL A 340 4.62 -3.77 4.93
CA VAL A 340 3.65 -4.06 3.87
C VAL A 340 3.05 -5.45 4.08
N MET A 341 1.73 -5.49 4.28
CA MET A 341 0.95 -6.71 4.44
C MET A 341 0.46 -7.20 3.08
N LEU A 342 1.03 -8.31 2.62
CA LEU A 342 0.62 -8.96 1.38
C LEU A 342 -0.71 -9.69 1.57
N PHE A 343 -1.62 -9.55 0.60
CA PHE A 343 -2.80 -10.39 0.57
C PHE A 343 -2.38 -11.86 0.35
N PRO A 344 -2.92 -12.81 1.12
CA PRO A 344 -2.60 -14.22 0.92
C PRO A 344 -3.02 -14.73 -0.46
N GLY A 345 -2.44 -15.86 -0.87
CA GLY A 345 -2.82 -16.54 -2.11
C GLY A 345 -2.24 -15.95 -3.39
N ARG A 346 -1.33 -14.97 -3.32
CA ARG A 346 -0.55 -14.48 -4.48
C ARG A 346 -1.42 -14.09 -5.70
N GLY A 347 -2.55 -13.45 -5.44
CA GLY A 347 -3.48 -12.97 -6.48
C GLY A 347 -4.46 -14.03 -7.00
N SER A 348 -4.44 -15.24 -6.44
CA SER A 348 -5.42 -16.29 -6.76
C SER A 348 -6.71 -16.20 -5.95
N TRP A 349 -6.72 -15.41 -4.87
CA TRP A 349 -7.91 -15.26 -4.03
C TRP A 349 -9.04 -14.53 -4.74
N GLU A 350 -10.25 -15.03 -4.51
CA GLU A 350 -11.47 -14.36 -4.93
C GLU A 350 -11.69 -13.07 -4.13
N MET A 351 -12.41 -12.11 -4.73
CA MET A 351 -12.65 -10.80 -4.10
C MET A 351 -13.31 -10.93 -2.72
N LYS A 352 -14.17 -11.94 -2.51
CA LYS A 352 -14.79 -12.23 -1.20
C LYS A 352 -13.76 -12.56 -0.12
N ALA A 353 -12.77 -13.40 -0.44
CA ALA A 353 -11.72 -13.78 0.51
C ALA A 353 -10.80 -12.59 0.81
N CYS A 354 -10.48 -11.80 -0.22
CA CYS A 354 -9.75 -10.53 -0.06
C CYS A 354 -10.53 -9.56 0.84
N LEU A 355 -11.84 -9.43 0.65
CA LEU A 355 -12.70 -8.55 1.45
C LEU A 355 -12.70 -8.97 2.92
N ALA A 356 -12.95 -10.25 3.21
CA ALA A 356 -12.96 -10.75 4.59
C ALA A 356 -11.63 -10.47 5.31
N TRP A 357 -10.51 -10.77 4.65
CA TRP A 357 -9.18 -10.49 5.21
C TRP A 357 -8.94 -8.99 5.43
N ALA A 358 -9.36 -8.14 4.50
CA ALA A 358 -9.20 -6.69 4.62
C ALA A 358 -10.09 -6.11 5.73
N VAL A 359 -11.32 -6.62 5.90
CA VAL A 359 -12.20 -6.25 7.02
C VAL A 359 -11.51 -6.53 8.34
N ASP A 360 -10.88 -7.70 8.50
CA ASP A 360 -10.12 -8.02 9.71
C ASP A 360 -8.97 -7.03 9.94
N ARG A 361 -8.16 -6.72 8.91
CA ARG A 361 -7.03 -5.78 9.06
C ARG A 361 -7.48 -4.35 9.39
N VAL A 362 -8.57 -3.88 8.78
CA VAL A 362 -9.12 -2.55 9.10
C VAL A 362 -9.70 -2.54 10.52
N ARG A 363 -10.37 -3.61 10.94
CA ARG A 363 -10.86 -3.79 12.32
C ARG A 363 -9.71 -3.75 13.34
N ASP A 364 -8.61 -4.43 13.04
CA ASP A 364 -7.42 -4.44 13.90
C ASP A 364 -6.83 -3.03 14.02
N ALA A 365 -6.76 -2.27 12.92
CA ALA A 365 -6.33 -0.87 12.92
C ALA A 365 -7.24 0.04 13.78
N VAL A 366 -8.56 -0.19 13.75
CA VAL A 366 -9.51 0.50 14.62
C VAL A 366 -9.21 0.21 16.10
N ARG A 367 -8.97 -1.06 16.44
CA ARG A 367 -8.61 -1.46 17.82
C ARG A 367 -7.33 -0.80 18.28
N GLU A 368 -6.27 -0.84 17.47
CA GLU A 368 -4.97 -0.21 17.76
C GLU A 368 -5.13 1.30 17.98
N LYS A 369 -5.87 1.97 17.10
CA LYS A 369 -6.11 3.41 17.20
C LYS A 369 -6.81 3.77 18.50
N VAL A 370 -7.92 3.11 18.81
CA VAL A 370 -8.65 3.41 20.06
C VAL A 370 -7.80 3.10 21.28
N SER A 371 -7.10 1.96 21.31
CA SER A 371 -6.24 1.58 22.43
C SER A 371 -5.13 2.61 22.68
N SER A 372 -4.46 3.08 21.62
CA SER A 372 -3.42 4.11 21.74
C SER A 372 -3.94 5.46 22.25
N GLU A 373 -5.11 5.89 21.79
CA GLU A 373 -5.73 7.14 22.25
C GLU A 373 -6.20 7.04 23.70
N LEU A 374 -6.71 5.87 24.11
CA LEU A 374 -7.11 5.58 25.48
C LEU A 374 -5.92 5.60 26.45
N ILE A 375 -4.75 5.09 26.06
CA ILE A 375 -3.51 5.16 26.85
C ILE A 375 -3.10 6.63 27.06
N VAL A 376 -3.19 7.48 26.03
CA VAL A 376 -2.87 8.91 26.15
C VAL A 376 -3.83 9.59 27.14
N ILE A 377 -5.13 9.29 27.05
CA ILE A 377 -6.14 9.81 27.99
C ILE A 377 -5.81 9.38 29.43
N ASP A 378 -5.53 8.10 29.69
CA ASP A 378 -5.22 7.62 31.04
C ASP A 378 -3.87 8.12 31.58
N GLY A 379 -2.88 8.28 30.69
CA GLY A 379 -1.55 8.79 31.03
C GLY A 379 -1.58 10.25 31.48
N ASP A 380 -2.43 11.08 30.87
CA ASP A 380 -2.70 12.45 31.31
C ASP A 380 -3.38 12.50 32.69
N PHE A 381 -4.08 11.42 33.09
CA PHE A 381 -4.66 11.24 34.43
C PHE A 381 -3.76 10.48 35.43
N GLY A 382 -2.51 10.15 35.06
CA GLY A 382 -1.50 9.67 36.00
C GLY A 382 -1.63 8.21 36.46
N PHE A 383 -2.17 7.31 35.64
CA PHE A 383 -2.15 5.87 35.93
C PHE A 383 -1.10 5.13 35.07
N HIS A 384 -0.15 4.49 35.74
CA HIS A 384 0.86 3.62 35.11
C HIS A 384 0.24 2.25 34.85
N PHE A 385 0.18 1.83 33.58
CA PHE A 385 -0.15 0.45 33.20
C PHE A 385 1.06 -0.20 32.55
N ASP A 386 1.54 -1.29 33.14
CA ASP A 386 2.45 -2.23 32.50
C ASP A 386 1.66 -3.05 31.47
N LEU A 387 2.08 -3.04 30.20
CA LEU A 387 1.53 -3.91 29.16
C LEU A 387 2.67 -4.74 28.55
N ASP A 388 2.69 -6.02 28.89
CA ASP A 388 3.43 -7.05 28.15
C ASP A 388 2.68 -7.33 26.84
N PHE A 389 3.22 -6.86 25.71
CA PHE A 389 2.80 -7.27 24.37
C PHE A 389 3.50 -8.57 23.98
N GLY A 390 2.85 -9.71 24.25
CA GLY A 390 3.21 -11.00 23.68
C GLY A 390 2.60 -11.17 22.28
N PHE A 391 3.41 -10.98 21.24
CA PHE A 391 3.10 -11.50 19.91
C PHE A 391 3.18 -13.03 19.95
N ASP A 392 2.04 -13.71 19.97
CA ASP A 392 2.00 -15.18 19.90
C ASP A 392 2.13 -15.62 18.43
N LEU A 393 3.37 -15.71 17.96
CA LEU A 393 3.74 -16.34 16.70
C LEU A 393 4.13 -17.80 17.00
N ASN A 394 3.16 -18.72 16.97
CA ASN A 394 3.38 -20.13 16.63
C ASN A 394 2.04 -20.86 16.46
N GLY A 395 1.47 -20.77 15.25
CA GLY A 395 0.48 -21.73 14.78
C GLY A 395 1.18 -23.06 14.46
N ASN A 396 1.34 -23.90 15.48
CA ASN A 396 1.85 -25.25 15.28
C ASN A 396 0.73 -26.14 14.73
N MET A 397 0.88 -26.59 13.47
CA MET A 397 0.06 -27.64 12.89
C MET A 397 0.34 -28.94 13.64
N ASP A 398 -0.65 -29.45 14.37
CA ASP A 398 -0.59 -30.77 14.96
C ASP A 398 -1.17 -31.79 13.97
N SER A 399 -0.28 -32.63 13.43
CA SER A 399 -0.61 -33.83 12.68
C SER A 399 -0.84 -34.98 13.67
N GLY A 400 -2.10 -35.35 13.90
CA GLY A 400 -2.48 -36.49 14.73
C GLY A 400 -3.22 -37.55 13.92
N HIS A 401 -2.50 -38.62 13.56
CA HIS A 401 -3.06 -39.92 13.24
C HIS A 401 -3.78 -40.52 14.46
N GLU A 402 -5.06 -40.86 14.32
CA GLU A 402 -5.63 -42.21 14.52
C GLU A 402 -7.11 -42.25 14.07
#